data_AF-X1LKT0-F1
#
_entry.id   AF-X1LKT0-F1
#
_cell.length_a   1.000
_cell.length_b   1.000
_cell.length_c   1.000
_cell.angle_alpha   90.00
_cell.angle_beta   90.00
_cell.angle_gamma   90.00
#
_symmetry.space_group_name_H-M   'P 1'
#
loop_
_entity.id
_entity.type
_entity.pdbx_description
1 polymer ?
#
loop_
_entity_poly.entity_id
_entity_poly.type
_entity_poly.pdbx_seq_one_letter_code
_entity_poly.pdbx_strand_id
1 'polypeptide(L)'
;MNATAQMPKTHPASRALSEALLSTNGALDESRVSLAACVFDAPLRLVDPGAFLNSSWFGHQAMKPLYPASVVKLFFLDALAVFREEGRLAEDAEDDRAAEQMMAISSNEATVYLVGRLTGADDGALLQGKALEEWCAARHRVQQWYESQNRPEFAGINVLHGTYEDSPYGRAKQIRNGKNGNLLTALSAAALMHDIARGARARSDWMMGLMNREFQRHPNDADPEGDQVL
;
A
#
# COMPACT_ATOMS: atom_id res chain seq x y z
N MET A 1 22.96 -0.60 9.63
CA MET A 1 22.58 -1.81 10.39
C MET A 1 22.14 -2.85 9.37
N ASN A 2 22.79 -4.03 9.36
CA ASN A 2 22.54 -5.06 8.36
C ASN A 2 21.13 -5.63 8.52
N ALA A 3 20.24 -5.30 7.59
CA ALA A 3 18.87 -5.83 7.52
C ALA A 3 18.81 -7.28 7.02
N THR A 4 19.81 -8.11 7.29
CA THR A 4 19.75 -9.56 7.09
C THR A 4 19.33 -10.24 8.39
N ALA A 5 18.19 -9.85 8.94
CA ALA A 5 17.58 -10.57 10.05
C ALA A 5 16.72 -11.73 9.49
N GLN A 6 17.39 -12.76 8.96
CA GLN A 6 16.75 -14.08 8.82
C GLN A 6 16.68 -14.67 10.23
N MET A 7 15.65 -14.28 10.98
CA MET A 7 15.37 -14.72 12.35
C MET A 7 14.73 -16.12 12.35
N PRO A 8 14.85 -16.88 13.45
CA PRO A 8 15.18 -18.31 13.41
C PRO A 8 14.05 -19.20 12.87
N LYS A 9 14.43 -20.36 12.32
CA LYS A 9 13.53 -21.46 11.91
C LYS A 9 12.54 -21.92 13.01
N THR A 10 12.70 -21.44 14.24
CA THR A 10 11.84 -21.70 15.40
C THR A 10 10.64 -20.76 15.50
N HIS A 11 10.57 -19.67 14.74
CA HIS A 11 9.40 -18.80 14.74
C HIS A 11 8.17 -19.54 14.18
N PRO A 12 6.97 -19.46 14.80
CA PRO A 12 5.78 -20.19 14.36
C PRO A 12 5.43 -20.00 12.88
N ALA A 13 5.63 -18.78 12.35
CA ALA A 13 5.39 -18.47 10.95
C ALA A 13 6.30 -19.24 9.97
N SER A 14 7.50 -19.66 10.39
CA SER A 14 8.38 -20.50 9.55
C SER A 14 7.72 -21.84 9.27
N ARG A 15 7.16 -22.48 10.31
CA ARG A 15 6.45 -23.76 10.18
C ARG A 15 5.17 -23.59 9.37
N ALA A 16 4.39 -22.54 9.64
CA ALA A 16 3.18 -22.24 8.90
C ALA A 16 3.44 -22.03 7.40
N LEU A 17 4.53 -21.36 7.03
CA LEU A 17 4.93 -21.22 5.62
C LEU A 17 5.23 -22.59 4.98
N SER A 18 6.01 -23.44 5.64
CA SER A 18 6.32 -24.78 5.13
C SER A 18 5.07 -25.64 4.96
N GLU A 19 4.17 -25.64 5.94
CA GLU A 19 2.89 -26.36 5.87
C GLU A 19 1.99 -25.82 4.76
N ALA A 20 1.91 -24.49 4.60
CA ALA A 20 1.15 -23.85 3.53
C ALA A 20 1.69 -24.24 2.14
N LEU A 21 3.01 -24.23 1.95
CA LEU A 21 3.65 -24.64 0.69
C LEU A 21 3.37 -26.12 0.38
N LEU A 22 3.49 -27.01 1.37
CA LEU A 22 3.16 -28.43 1.20
C LEU A 22 1.70 -28.63 0.79
N SER A 23 0.77 -27.85 1.35
CA SER A 23 -0.66 -27.93 1.01
C SER A 23 -0.97 -27.57 -0.45
N THR A 24 -0.06 -26.88 -1.13
CA THR A 24 -0.21 -26.57 -2.57
C THR A 24 0.09 -27.76 -3.48
N ASN A 25 0.54 -28.90 -2.93
CA ASN A 25 0.93 -30.10 -3.68
C ASN A 25 1.95 -29.79 -4.80
N GLY A 26 2.89 -28.87 -4.54
CA GLY A 26 3.94 -28.47 -5.48
C GLY A 26 3.54 -27.38 -6.48
N ALA A 27 2.33 -26.82 -6.41
CA ALA A 27 1.93 -25.70 -7.26
C ALA A 27 2.71 -24.40 -6.95
N LEU A 28 3.15 -24.24 -5.69
CA LEU A 28 4.05 -23.18 -5.27
C LEU A 28 5.28 -23.76 -4.58
N ASP A 29 6.42 -23.11 -4.79
CA ASP A 29 7.66 -23.36 -4.07
C ASP A 29 8.13 -22.09 -3.33
N GLU A 30 9.14 -22.25 -2.48
CA GLU A 30 9.69 -21.15 -1.67
C GLU A 30 10.17 -19.96 -2.52
N SER A 31 10.62 -20.15 -3.75
CA SER A 31 11.11 -19.07 -4.63
C SER A 31 9.99 -18.15 -5.10
N ARG A 32 8.74 -18.64 -5.13
CA ARG A 32 7.56 -17.92 -5.62
C ARG A 32 6.77 -17.22 -4.51
N VAL A 33 7.21 -17.31 -3.26
CA VAL A 33 6.54 -16.72 -2.10
C VAL A 33 7.44 -15.73 -1.39
N SER A 34 6.86 -14.61 -0.96
CA SER A 34 7.47 -13.64 -0.04
C SER A 34 6.56 -13.49 1.17
N LEU A 35 7.14 -13.48 2.37
CA LEU A 35 6.40 -13.39 3.63
C LEU A 35 7.18 -12.54 4.64
N ALA A 36 6.48 -11.66 5.33
CA ALA A 36 6.90 -11.06 6.58
C ALA A 36 5.77 -11.28 7.59
N ALA A 37 6.09 -11.80 8.77
CA ALA A 37 5.09 -12.16 9.77
C ALA A 37 5.60 -11.85 11.17
N CYS A 38 4.72 -11.31 12.01
CA CYS A 38 4.94 -11.10 13.43
C CYS A 38 3.71 -11.63 14.17
N VAL A 39 3.91 -12.26 15.33
CA VAL A 39 2.83 -12.80 16.16
C VAL A 39 2.69 -11.93 17.40
N PHE A 40 1.46 -11.59 17.77
CA PHE A 40 1.16 -10.76 18.93
C PHE A 40 0.18 -11.50 19.85
N ASP A 41 0.47 -11.51 21.14
CA ASP A 41 -0.39 -12.13 22.17
C ASP A 41 -1.47 -11.18 22.71
N ALA A 42 -1.46 -9.93 22.25
CA ALA A 42 -2.43 -8.90 22.61
C ALA A 42 -2.65 -7.92 21.44
N PRO A 43 -3.79 -7.19 21.40
CA PRO A 43 -4.03 -6.16 20.41
C PRO A 43 -2.95 -5.08 20.42
N LEU A 44 -2.40 -4.76 19.24
CA LEU A 44 -1.30 -3.78 19.08
C LEU A 44 -1.59 -2.42 19.71
N ARG A 45 -2.83 -1.93 19.65
CA ARG A 45 -3.25 -0.65 20.25
C ARG A 45 -3.19 -0.63 21.77
N LEU A 46 -3.24 -1.79 22.43
CA LEU A 46 -3.21 -1.87 23.88
C LEU A 46 -1.78 -1.95 24.42
N VAL A 47 -0.88 -2.60 23.69
CA VAL A 47 0.47 -2.91 24.18
C VAL A 47 1.58 -2.10 23.52
N ASP A 48 1.35 -1.55 22.33
CA ASP A 48 2.33 -0.86 21.47
C ASP A 48 3.77 -1.40 21.59
N PRO A 49 4.14 -2.47 20.86
CA PRO A 49 5.48 -3.05 20.94
C PRO A 49 6.55 -2.18 20.26
N GLY A 50 6.20 -0.97 19.80
CA GLY A 50 7.07 -0.10 19.01
C GLY A 50 7.13 -0.52 17.54
N ALA A 51 8.22 -0.14 16.85
CA ALA A 51 8.39 -0.42 15.42
C ALA A 51 8.40 -1.92 15.10
N PHE A 52 7.91 -2.30 13.91
CA PHE A 52 7.82 -3.71 13.47
C PHE A 52 9.15 -4.47 13.61
N LEU A 53 10.27 -3.84 13.22
CA LEU A 53 11.60 -4.45 13.30
C LEU A 53 12.09 -4.70 14.74
N ASN A 54 11.48 -4.08 15.75
CA ASN A 54 11.79 -4.33 17.16
C ASN A 54 11.03 -5.53 17.73
N SER A 55 10.03 -6.05 17.00
CA SER A 55 9.25 -7.22 17.40
C SER A 55 9.95 -8.52 16.99
N SER A 56 9.54 -9.66 17.56
CA SER A 56 9.96 -10.97 17.06
C SER A 56 9.21 -11.26 15.76
N TRP A 57 9.91 -11.17 14.62
CA TRP A 57 9.32 -11.36 13.30
C TRP A 57 10.09 -12.40 12.48
N PHE A 58 9.39 -13.00 11.51
CA PHE A 58 9.91 -13.92 10.53
C PHE A 58 9.83 -13.33 9.13
N GLY A 59 10.91 -13.50 8.36
CA GLY A 59 11.00 -13.04 6.97
C GLY A 59 11.47 -14.13 6.03
N HIS A 60 10.71 -14.38 4.96
CA HIS A 60 11.11 -15.21 3.83
C HIS A 60 11.04 -14.39 2.54
N GLN A 61 12.18 -14.13 1.90
CA GLN A 61 12.30 -13.16 0.79
C GLN A 61 11.61 -11.80 1.10
N ALA A 62 11.54 -11.41 2.38
CA ALA A 62 10.67 -10.34 2.86
C ALA A 62 11.02 -8.96 2.28
N MET A 63 12.28 -8.76 1.89
CA MET A 63 12.80 -7.52 1.31
C MET A 63 12.81 -7.51 -0.23
N LYS A 64 12.37 -8.60 -0.89
CA LYS A 64 12.36 -8.67 -2.36
C LYS A 64 11.26 -7.75 -2.89
N PRO A 65 11.57 -6.75 -3.73
CA PRO A 65 10.55 -5.92 -4.38
C PRO A 65 9.74 -6.74 -5.38
N LEU A 66 8.42 -6.60 -5.33
CA LEU A 66 7.45 -7.33 -6.14
C LEU A 66 6.35 -6.38 -6.59
N TYR A 67 5.70 -6.70 -7.72
CA TYR A 67 4.49 -6.00 -8.13
C TYR A 67 3.39 -6.23 -7.08
N PRO A 68 2.83 -5.17 -6.46
CA PRO A 68 1.98 -5.31 -5.29
C PRO A 68 0.48 -5.47 -5.61
N ALA A 69 0.09 -5.41 -6.88
CA ALA A 69 -1.31 -5.23 -7.27
C ALA A 69 -1.97 -4.11 -6.44
N SER A 70 -3.15 -4.37 -5.87
CA SER A 70 -3.92 -3.39 -5.08
C SER A 70 -3.39 -3.15 -3.65
N VAL A 71 -2.36 -3.88 -3.18
CA VAL A 71 -1.77 -3.64 -1.85
C VAL A 71 -1.13 -2.24 -1.75
N VAL A 72 -0.72 -1.66 -2.89
CA VAL A 72 -0.21 -0.28 -2.96
C VAL A 72 -1.20 0.77 -2.46
N LYS A 73 -2.52 0.48 -2.48
CA LYS A 73 -3.56 1.40 -2.02
C LYS A 73 -3.43 1.73 -0.54
N LEU A 74 -2.89 0.81 0.27
CA LEU A 74 -2.56 1.07 1.67
C LEU A 74 -1.53 2.20 1.82
N PHE A 75 -0.57 2.30 0.90
CA PHE A 75 0.48 3.32 0.92
C PHE A 75 -0.05 4.68 0.48
N PHE A 76 -0.99 4.70 -0.48
CA PHE A 76 -1.69 5.94 -0.84
C PHE A 76 -2.64 6.41 0.27
N LEU A 77 -3.33 5.49 0.95
CA LEU A 77 -4.18 5.81 2.10
C LEU A 77 -3.37 6.44 3.25
N ASP A 78 -2.21 5.85 3.56
CA ASP A 78 -1.29 6.38 4.57
C ASP A 78 -0.74 7.76 4.17
N ALA A 79 -0.34 7.95 2.91
CA ALA A 79 0.07 9.26 2.41
C ALA A 79 -1.05 10.30 2.53
N LEU A 80 -2.31 9.93 2.22
CA LEU A 80 -3.48 10.80 2.36
C LEU A 80 -3.69 11.23 3.81
N ALA A 81 -3.65 10.27 4.74
CA ALA A 81 -3.79 10.54 6.15
C ALA A 81 -2.71 11.51 6.67
N VAL A 82 -1.44 11.24 6.33
CA VAL A 82 -0.32 12.06 6.80
C VAL A 82 -0.31 13.44 6.14
N PHE A 83 -0.57 13.54 4.83
CA PHE A 83 -0.54 14.84 4.14
C PHE A 83 -1.65 15.78 4.64
N ARG A 84 -2.81 15.24 5.04
CA ARG A 84 -3.88 16.02 5.68
C ARG A 84 -3.47 16.49 7.08
N GLU A 85 -2.91 15.60 7.89
CA GLU A 85 -2.40 15.93 9.24
C GLU A 85 -1.31 17.02 9.18
N GLU A 86 -0.42 16.95 8.19
CA GLU A 86 0.66 17.92 7.95
C GLU A 86 0.18 19.22 7.25
N GLY A 87 -1.12 19.34 6.92
CA GLY A 87 -1.66 20.50 6.20
C GLY A 87 -1.16 20.66 4.75
N ARG A 88 -0.60 19.60 4.17
CA ARG A 88 -0.09 19.56 2.78
C ARG A 88 -1.19 19.33 1.75
N LEU A 89 -2.34 18.87 2.19
CA LEU A 89 -3.54 18.64 1.42
C LEU A 89 -4.74 19.16 2.21
N ALA A 90 -5.55 20.01 1.59
CA ALA A 90 -6.82 20.44 2.19
C ALA A 90 -7.78 19.26 2.29
N GLU A 91 -8.61 19.24 3.34
CA GLU A 91 -9.68 18.26 3.45
C GLU A 91 -10.75 18.49 2.37
N ASP A 92 -11.26 17.40 1.84
CA ASP A 92 -12.33 17.38 0.84
C ASP A 92 -13.17 16.11 1.06
N ALA A 93 -14.49 16.24 1.03
CA ALA A 93 -15.41 15.11 1.19
C ALA A 93 -15.27 14.09 0.06
N GLU A 94 -14.84 14.54 -1.13
CA GLU A 94 -14.64 13.65 -2.28
C GLU A 94 -13.39 12.77 -2.09
N ASP A 95 -12.35 13.29 -1.44
CA ASP A 95 -11.17 12.50 -1.04
C ASP A 95 -11.58 11.41 -0.02
N ASP A 96 -12.55 11.67 0.86
CA ASP A 96 -13.06 10.68 1.83
C ASP A 96 -13.87 9.58 1.14
N ARG A 97 -14.79 9.97 0.26
CA ARG A 97 -15.57 9.03 -0.57
C ARG A 97 -14.66 8.15 -1.42
N ALA A 98 -13.62 8.74 -2.02
CA ALA A 98 -12.63 8.00 -2.79
C ALA A 98 -11.81 7.05 -1.90
N ALA A 99 -11.38 7.47 -0.70
CA ALA A 99 -10.65 6.60 0.21
C ALA A 99 -11.49 5.40 0.65
N GLU A 100 -12.79 5.60 0.90
CA GLU A 100 -13.73 4.53 1.19
C GLU A 100 -13.85 3.54 0.03
N GLN A 101 -14.11 4.00 -1.19
CA GLN A 101 -14.23 3.11 -2.36
C GLN A 101 -12.90 2.41 -2.71
N MET A 102 -11.77 3.11 -2.54
CA MET A 102 -10.43 2.54 -2.73
C MET A 102 -10.17 1.37 -1.76
N MET A 103 -10.67 1.43 -0.53
CA MET A 103 -10.45 0.37 0.46
C MET A 103 -11.57 -0.68 0.45
N ALA A 104 -12.82 -0.29 0.34
CA ALA A 104 -13.99 -1.18 0.42
C ALA A 104 -14.06 -2.14 -0.78
N ILE A 105 -13.99 -1.62 -2.00
CA ILE A 105 -14.14 -2.43 -3.22
C ILE A 105 -12.87 -2.46 -4.08
N SER A 106 -11.77 -1.88 -3.60
CA SER A 106 -10.54 -1.75 -4.38
C SER A 106 -10.79 -1.03 -5.71
N SER A 107 -11.57 0.06 -5.72
CA SER A 107 -11.82 0.84 -6.93
C SER A 107 -10.51 1.37 -7.54
N ASN A 108 -10.37 1.24 -8.85
CA ASN A 108 -9.22 1.76 -9.60
C ASN A 108 -9.38 3.26 -9.85
N GLU A 109 -10.60 3.72 -10.13
CA GLU A 109 -11.00 5.11 -10.35
C GLU A 109 -10.70 5.97 -9.13
N ALA A 110 -11.14 5.52 -7.95
CA ALA A 110 -10.85 6.18 -6.68
C ALA A 110 -9.34 6.25 -6.40
N THR A 111 -8.60 5.19 -6.75
CA THR A 111 -7.14 5.16 -6.62
C THR A 111 -6.48 6.19 -7.54
N VAL A 112 -6.88 6.26 -8.81
CA VAL A 112 -6.34 7.22 -9.78
C VAL A 112 -6.61 8.65 -9.35
N TYR A 113 -7.85 8.94 -8.91
CA TYR A 113 -8.23 10.24 -8.35
C TYR A 113 -7.32 10.64 -7.17
N LEU A 114 -7.20 9.77 -6.17
CA LEU A 114 -6.38 10.06 -4.99
C LEU A 114 -4.89 10.23 -5.31
N VAL A 115 -4.34 9.48 -6.28
CA VAL A 115 -2.95 9.71 -6.71
C VAL A 115 -2.79 11.09 -7.34
N GLY A 116 -3.75 11.54 -8.15
CA GLY A 116 -3.78 12.91 -8.68
C GLY A 116 -3.75 13.94 -7.56
N ARG A 117 -4.68 13.80 -6.60
CA ARG A 117 -4.81 14.66 -5.40
C ARG A 117 -3.52 14.73 -4.57
N LEU A 118 -2.90 13.59 -4.27
CA LEU A 118 -1.68 13.49 -3.46
C LEU A 118 -0.47 14.13 -4.14
N THR A 119 -0.40 14.05 -5.47
CA THR A 119 0.77 14.45 -6.24
C THR A 119 0.66 15.83 -6.87
N GLY A 120 -0.57 16.33 -7.06
CA GLY A 120 -0.87 17.48 -7.92
C GLY A 120 -0.67 17.17 -9.40
N ALA A 121 -0.57 15.89 -9.77
CA ALA A 121 -0.35 15.44 -11.13
C ALA A 121 -1.52 14.56 -11.54
N ASP A 122 -2.65 15.12 -11.95
CA ASP A 122 -3.81 14.33 -12.37
C ASP A 122 -3.57 13.58 -13.68
N ASP A 123 -4.19 12.42 -13.84
CA ASP A 123 -4.27 11.71 -15.12
C ASP A 123 -4.97 12.59 -16.18
N GLY A 124 -4.81 12.26 -17.46
CA GLY A 124 -5.47 13.00 -18.53
C GLY A 124 -4.77 12.90 -19.89
N ALA A 125 -5.12 13.80 -20.80
CA ALA A 125 -4.58 13.85 -22.16
C ALA A 125 -3.04 13.98 -22.17
N LEU A 126 -2.44 13.57 -23.29
CA LEU A 126 -0.99 13.64 -23.50
C LEU A 126 -0.46 15.05 -23.25
N LEU A 127 0.71 15.14 -22.63
CA LEU A 127 1.47 16.37 -22.44
C LEU A 127 2.74 16.35 -23.30
N GLN A 128 3.31 17.54 -23.55
CA GLN A 128 4.55 17.71 -24.32
C GLN A 128 5.53 18.64 -23.61
N GLY A 129 6.82 18.43 -23.86
CA GLY A 129 7.91 19.28 -23.36
C GLY A 129 7.84 19.48 -21.84
N LYS A 130 8.03 20.73 -21.43
CA LYS A 130 8.11 21.13 -20.02
C LYS A 130 6.89 20.71 -19.18
N ALA A 131 5.68 20.74 -19.76
CA ALA A 131 4.48 20.33 -19.03
C ALA A 131 4.50 18.84 -18.65
N LEU A 132 5.02 17.98 -19.54
CA LEU A 132 5.18 16.56 -19.22
C LEU A 132 6.27 16.35 -18.17
N GLU A 133 7.36 17.10 -18.23
CA GLU A 133 8.46 17.04 -17.27
C GLU A 133 8.00 17.43 -15.86
N GLU A 134 7.29 18.57 -15.73
CA GLU A 134 6.73 19.05 -14.46
C GLU A 134 5.71 18.06 -13.89
N TRP A 135 4.84 17.52 -14.73
CA TRP A 135 3.88 16.49 -14.34
C TRP A 135 4.59 15.21 -13.85
N CYS A 136 5.63 14.77 -14.55
CA CYS A 136 6.41 13.59 -14.16
C CYS A 136 7.12 13.81 -12.82
N ALA A 137 7.67 14.99 -12.58
CA ALA A 137 8.29 15.35 -11.31
C ALA A 137 7.26 15.34 -10.17
N ALA A 138 6.11 15.98 -10.37
CA ALA A 138 5.03 16.00 -9.40
C ALA A 138 4.51 14.59 -9.05
N ARG A 139 4.42 13.69 -10.05
CA ARG A 139 3.96 12.30 -9.86
C ARG A 139 4.84 11.48 -8.88
N HIS A 140 6.09 11.87 -8.65
CA HIS A 140 6.99 11.21 -7.69
C HIS A 140 6.80 11.66 -6.24
N ARG A 141 5.90 12.62 -5.95
CA ARG A 141 5.76 13.24 -4.63
C ARG A 141 5.53 12.24 -3.49
N VAL A 142 4.71 11.20 -3.70
CA VAL A 142 4.46 10.16 -2.69
C VAL A 142 5.69 9.29 -2.47
N GLN A 143 6.34 8.86 -3.55
CA GLN A 143 7.60 8.10 -3.48
C GLN A 143 8.68 8.87 -2.72
N GLN A 144 8.91 10.13 -3.06
CA GLN A 144 9.90 10.99 -2.41
C GLN A 144 9.60 11.18 -0.93
N TRP A 145 8.33 11.24 -0.55
CA TRP A 145 7.93 11.30 0.86
C TRP A 145 8.28 10.00 1.59
N TYR A 146 8.03 8.81 1.02
CA TYR A 146 8.48 7.56 1.63
C TYR A 146 10.00 7.46 1.74
N GLU A 147 10.74 7.90 0.72
CA GLU A 147 12.20 7.97 0.75
C GLU A 147 12.71 8.90 1.86
N SER A 148 12.05 10.05 2.05
CA SER A 148 12.45 11.05 3.07
C SER A 148 12.32 10.54 4.51
N GLN A 149 11.49 9.52 4.75
CA GLN A 149 11.37 8.89 6.08
C GLN A 149 12.62 8.08 6.45
N ASN A 150 13.47 7.75 5.48
CA ASN A 150 14.72 7.00 5.67
C ASN A 150 14.56 5.72 6.50
N ARG A 151 13.43 5.01 6.28
CA ARG A 151 13.09 3.79 6.98
C ARG A 151 13.59 2.55 6.24
N PRO A 152 14.33 1.64 6.89
CA PRO A 152 14.85 0.44 6.24
C PRO A 152 13.73 -0.49 5.73
N GLU A 153 12.54 -0.49 6.36
CA GLU A 153 11.39 -1.29 5.93
C GLU A 153 10.86 -0.87 4.55
N PHE A 154 11.08 0.39 4.17
CA PHE A 154 10.64 0.98 2.90
C PHE A 154 11.75 1.00 1.84
N ALA A 155 12.92 0.41 2.13
CA ALA A 155 13.98 0.30 1.13
C ALA A 155 13.51 -0.51 -0.09
N GLY A 156 13.71 0.05 -1.30
CA GLY A 156 13.40 -0.62 -2.56
C GLY A 156 11.93 -0.61 -2.98
N ILE A 157 11.05 0.10 -2.26
CA ILE A 157 9.67 0.33 -2.73
C ILE A 157 9.62 1.38 -3.85
N ASN A 158 8.56 1.31 -4.65
CA ASN A 158 8.17 2.33 -5.60
C ASN A 158 6.65 2.53 -5.55
N VAL A 159 6.20 3.71 -5.12
CA VAL A 159 4.79 4.06 -4.93
C VAL A 159 4.47 5.29 -5.80
N LEU A 160 4.05 5.04 -7.04
CA LEU A 160 4.00 6.08 -8.07
C LEU A 160 2.71 6.10 -8.88
N HIS A 161 2.22 4.93 -9.29
CA HIS A 161 1.08 4.82 -10.19
C HIS A 161 -0.21 4.52 -9.44
N GLY A 162 -1.34 5.04 -9.93
CA GLY A 162 -2.65 4.47 -9.62
C GLY A 162 -2.76 3.01 -10.10
N THR A 163 -3.87 2.37 -9.76
CA THR A 163 -4.22 1.05 -10.32
C THR A 163 -5.20 1.24 -11.46
N TYR A 164 -5.13 0.36 -12.46
CA TYR A 164 -5.91 0.44 -13.70
C TYR A 164 -6.39 -0.96 -14.06
N GLU A 165 -7.56 -1.04 -14.68
CA GLU A 165 -8.17 -2.31 -15.10
C GLU A 165 -7.43 -2.92 -16.30
N ASP A 166 -7.22 -2.11 -17.34
CA ASP A 166 -6.68 -2.52 -18.65
C ASP A 166 -5.32 -1.84 -18.95
N SER A 167 -5.20 -0.54 -18.70
CA SER A 167 -3.97 0.25 -18.75
C SER A 167 -4.28 1.71 -18.42
N PRO A 168 -3.27 2.51 -18.00
CA PRO A 168 -3.45 3.95 -18.04
C PRO A 168 -3.49 4.49 -19.46
N TYR A 169 -4.15 5.63 -19.61
CA TYR A 169 -4.24 6.39 -20.84
C TYR A 169 -3.45 7.71 -20.75
N GLY A 170 -3.19 8.33 -21.90
CA GLY A 170 -2.60 9.66 -21.99
C GLY A 170 -1.29 9.83 -21.20
N ARG A 171 -1.18 10.89 -20.39
CA ARG A 171 0.06 11.21 -19.66
C ARG A 171 0.45 10.15 -18.61
N ALA A 172 -0.52 9.44 -18.04
CA ALA A 172 -0.25 8.32 -17.14
C ALA A 172 0.35 7.10 -17.87
N LYS A 173 0.13 6.98 -19.18
CA LYS A 173 0.87 6.04 -20.04
C LYS A 173 2.26 6.58 -20.39
N GLN A 174 2.40 7.87 -20.70
CA GLN A 174 3.67 8.48 -21.14
C GLN A 174 4.81 8.30 -20.14
N ILE A 175 4.52 8.36 -18.83
CA ILE A 175 5.55 8.17 -17.80
C ILE A 175 6.07 6.73 -17.70
N ARG A 176 5.35 5.74 -18.21
CA ARG A 176 5.78 4.34 -18.08
C ARG A 176 6.98 4.06 -18.96
N ASN A 177 8.10 3.67 -18.33
CA ASN A 177 9.36 3.36 -19.00
C ASN A 177 9.78 1.89 -18.87
N GLY A 178 8.87 1.03 -18.37
CA GLY A 178 9.11 -0.39 -18.12
C GLY A 178 9.93 -0.69 -16.86
N LYS A 179 10.42 0.34 -16.14
CA LYS A 179 11.27 0.20 -14.95
C LYS A 179 10.70 0.90 -13.71
N ASN A 180 9.63 1.69 -13.86
CA ASN A 180 9.03 2.48 -12.80
C ASN A 180 7.65 1.98 -12.34
N GLY A 181 7.35 0.69 -12.53
CA GLY A 181 6.12 0.10 -12.00
C GLY A 181 6.07 0.15 -10.48
N ASN A 182 4.86 0.12 -9.89
CA ASN A 182 4.73 0.04 -8.44
C ASN A 182 5.42 -1.23 -7.91
N LEU A 183 6.19 -1.08 -6.84
CA LEU A 183 6.94 -2.14 -6.19
C LEU A 183 6.77 -2.02 -4.68
N LEU A 184 6.45 -3.12 -4.00
CA LEU A 184 6.51 -3.22 -2.55
C LEU A 184 7.29 -4.46 -2.14
N THR A 185 7.68 -4.51 -0.88
CA THR A 185 8.24 -5.71 -0.24
C THR A 185 7.24 -6.23 0.80
N ALA A 186 7.28 -7.53 1.13
CA ALA A 186 6.42 -8.05 2.20
C ALA A 186 6.71 -7.35 3.54
N LEU A 187 7.97 -7.00 3.79
CA LEU A 187 8.38 -6.22 4.96
C LEU A 187 7.73 -4.83 4.97
N SER A 188 7.74 -4.11 3.85
CA SER A 188 7.15 -2.76 3.77
C SER A 188 5.66 -2.76 4.09
N ALA A 189 4.91 -3.74 3.55
CA ALA A 189 3.48 -3.86 3.79
C ALA A 189 3.18 -4.26 5.25
N ALA A 190 3.93 -5.22 5.80
CA ALA A 190 3.78 -5.64 7.19
C ALA A 190 4.11 -4.50 8.16
N ALA A 191 5.20 -3.76 7.91
CA ALA A 191 5.62 -2.64 8.76
C ALA A 191 4.62 -1.48 8.73
N LEU A 192 4.10 -1.11 7.55
CA LEU A 192 3.09 -0.07 7.45
C LEU A 192 1.79 -0.49 8.15
N MET A 193 1.29 -1.70 7.89
CA MET A 193 0.08 -2.21 8.54
C MET A 193 0.25 -2.28 10.06
N HIS A 194 1.43 -2.69 10.55
CA HIS A 194 1.77 -2.69 11.97
C HIS A 194 1.71 -1.30 12.59
N ASP A 195 2.30 -0.29 11.93
CA ASP A 195 2.26 1.08 12.42
C ASP A 195 0.85 1.66 12.43
N ILE A 196 0.03 1.37 11.42
CA ILE A 196 -1.39 1.76 11.41
C ILE A 196 -2.14 1.05 12.54
N ALA A 197 -1.95 -0.26 12.67
CA ALA A 197 -2.69 -1.07 13.65
C ALA A 197 -2.32 -0.73 15.10
N ARG A 198 -1.09 -0.27 15.38
CA ARG A 198 -0.68 0.17 16.73
C ARG A 198 -0.99 1.64 17.02
N GLY A 199 -1.53 2.39 16.06
CA GLY A 199 -1.89 3.80 16.26
C GLY A 199 -0.74 4.80 16.04
N ALA A 200 0.32 4.41 15.34
CA ALA A 200 1.52 5.23 15.16
C ALA A 200 1.59 6.00 13.84
N ARG A 201 0.55 5.89 13.00
CA ARG A 201 0.36 6.74 11.82
C ARG A 201 -0.74 7.75 12.09
N ALA A 202 -0.67 8.90 11.43
CA ALA A 202 -1.75 9.90 11.46
C ALA A 202 -3.08 9.23 11.08
N ARG A 203 -4.16 9.55 11.80
CA ARG A 203 -5.50 9.02 11.52
C ARG A 203 -5.59 7.49 11.42
N SER A 204 -4.82 6.78 12.24
CA SER A 204 -4.83 5.30 12.29
C SER A 204 -6.22 4.71 12.53
N ASP A 205 -7.07 5.34 13.36
CA ASP A 205 -8.46 4.91 13.57
C ASP A 205 -9.29 4.95 12.29
N TRP A 206 -9.18 6.05 11.55
CA TRP A 206 -9.87 6.21 10.28
C TRP A 206 -9.41 5.17 9.26
N MET A 207 -8.09 4.97 9.10
CA MET A 207 -7.58 3.94 8.18
C MET A 207 -8.00 2.53 8.57
N MET A 208 -7.98 2.19 9.86
CA MET A 208 -8.46 0.89 10.34
C MET A 208 -9.97 0.71 10.12
N GLY A 209 -10.75 1.79 10.26
CA GLY A 209 -12.18 1.82 9.95
C GLY A 209 -12.46 1.49 8.49
N LEU A 210 -11.75 2.13 7.56
CA LEU A 210 -11.89 1.87 6.11
C LEU A 210 -11.45 0.46 5.69
N MET A 211 -10.53 -0.15 6.43
CA MET A 211 -10.09 -1.54 6.20
C MET A 211 -11.01 -2.58 6.84
N ASN A 212 -11.98 -2.17 7.67
CA ASN A 212 -12.90 -3.09 8.32
C ASN A 212 -13.78 -3.79 7.26
N ARG A 213 -13.86 -5.12 7.34
CA ARG A 213 -14.61 -5.98 6.41
C ARG A 213 -15.90 -6.54 7.01
N GLU A 214 -16.37 -6.01 8.14
CA GLU A 214 -17.64 -6.46 8.74
C GLU A 214 -18.83 -6.36 7.78
N PHE A 215 -18.85 -5.36 6.88
CA PHE A 215 -19.86 -5.25 5.83
C PHE A 215 -19.87 -6.43 4.82
N GLN A 216 -18.75 -7.14 4.65
CA GLN A 216 -18.69 -8.34 3.80
C GLN A 216 -19.20 -9.59 4.53
N ARG A 217 -19.27 -9.56 5.87
CA ARG A 217 -19.85 -10.65 6.68
C ARG A 217 -21.37 -10.58 6.72
N HIS A 218 -21.93 -9.41 6.41
CA HIS A 218 -23.37 -9.17 6.27
C HIS A 218 -23.59 -8.43 4.96
N PRO A 219 -23.70 -9.13 3.82
CA PRO A 219 -23.95 -8.48 2.54
C PRO A 219 -25.32 -7.80 2.62
N ASN A 220 -25.33 -6.50 2.91
CA ASN A 220 -26.43 -5.66 2.50
C ASN A 220 -26.25 -5.43 0.99
N ASP A 221 -27.37 -5.50 0.26
CA ASP A 221 -27.49 -5.20 -1.17
C ASP A 221 -27.23 -3.71 -1.44
N ALA A 222 -26.02 -3.24 -1.15
CA ALA A 222 -25.59 -1.91 -1.56
C ALA A 222 -25.44 -1.93 -3.07
N ASP A 223 -26.38 -1.28 -3.74
CA ASP A 223 -26.33 -1.02 -5.18
C ASP A 223 -24.98 -0.39 -5.53
N PRO A 224 -24.30 -0.80 -6.61
CA PRO A 224 -23.15 -0.06 -7.06
C PRO A 224 -23.59 1.36 -7.42
N GLU A 225 -23.19 2.35 -6.61
CA GLU A 225 -23.26 3.76 -6.99
C GLU A 225 -22.28 4.00 -8.16
N GLY A 226 -22.71 3.62 -9.34
CA GLY A 226 -22.15 4.03 -10.61
C GLY A 226 -23.17 4.94 -11.28
N ASP A 227 -22.94 6.25 -11.22
CA ASP A 227 -23.69 7.21 -12.03
C ASP A 227 -23.17 7.13 -13.48
N GLN A 228 -23.49 6.03 -14.16
CA GLN A 228 -23.54 6.07 -15.62
C GLN A 228 -24.77 6.90 -15.97
N VAL A 229 -24.57 8.22 -16.01
CA VAL A 229 -25.61 9.17 -16.43
C VAL A 229 -26.21 8.66 -17.75
N LEU A 230 -27.47 8.22 -17.69
CA LEU A 230 -28.27 7.80 -18.85
C LEU A 230 -28.74 9.01 -19.66
#